data_AF-A0AAV4CRL8-F1
#
_entry.id   AF-A0AAV4CRL8-F1
#
_cell.length_a   1.000
_cell.length_b   1.000
_cell.length_c   1.000
_cell.angle_alpha   90.00
_cell.angle_beta   90.00
_cell.angle_gamma   90.00
#
_symmetry.space_group_name_H-M   'P 1'
#
loop_
_entity.id
_entity.type
_entity.pdbx_description
1 polymer ?
#
loop_
_entity_poly.entity_id
_entity_poly.type
_entity_poly.pdbx_seq_one_letter_code
_entity_poly.pdbx_strand_id
1 'polypeptide(L)'
;MVVQSLLGSLTRSLRDKILILKFTLPLLLNVIPVEIDAFLLPRQQRIDTHSKEINVKIASRYCSTLDRLKEAIRRKRPGLLRRGVVLQHDNATPHSANLTQQWLQRYGWEILLHPAHSPDLAPSDFHLCGPLKRHLGGMAFETEDDLISELRNWFDNLDVDFFRVGINSLLSRWQKCIDLHGDYVEK
;
A
#
# COMPACT_ATOMS: atom_id res chain seq x y z
N MET A 1 16.61 28.22 -5.96
CA MET A 1 17.67 27.40 -5.33
C MET A 1 17.21 26.61 -4.09
N VAL A 2 16.17 27.03 -3.36
CA VAL A 2 15.69 26.32 -2.15
C VAL A 2 14.87 25.06 -2.46
N VAL A 3 14.08 25.05 -3.55
CA VAL A 3 13.21 23.92 -3.94
C VAL A 3 13.98 22.67 -4.40
N GLN A 4 15.08 22.84 -5.16
CA GLN A 4 15.93 21.71 -5.56
C GLN A 4 16.74 21.11 -4.40
N SER A 5 17.12 21.93 -3.41
CA SER A 5 17.77 21.46 -2.18
C SER A 5 16.80 20.66 -1.30
N LEU A 6 15.52 21.07 -1.22
CA LEU A 6 14.47 20.35 -0.52
C LEU A 6 14.10 19.03 -1.21
N LEU A 7 13.95 19.03 -2.53
CA LEU A 7 13.79 17.79 -3.33
C LEU A 7 15.01 16.87 -3.18
N GLY A 8 16.24 17.40 -3.17
CA GLY A 8 17.47 16.63 -2.93
C GLY A 8 17.58 16.01 -1.53
N SER A 9 17.05 16.68 -0.51
CA SER A 9 17.04 16.20 0.88
C SER A 9 15.88 15.23 1.15
N LEU A 10 14.70 15.49 0.57
CA LEU A 10 13.54 14.58 0.57
C LEU A 10 13.85 13.29 -0.21
N THR A 11 14.48 13.38 -1.39
CA THR A 11 14.84 12.20 -2.21
C THR A 11 15.85 11.28 -1.53
N ARG A 12 16.81 11.82 -0.75
CA ARG A 12 17.77 11.02 0.02
C ARG A 12 17.14 10.43 1.29
N SER A 13 16.29 11.19 1.99
CA SER A 13 15.53 10.75 3.17
C SER A 13 14.48 9.70 2.85
N LEU A 14 13.76 9.86 1.73
CA LEU A 14 12.68 8.97 1.28
C LEU A 14 13.22 7.70 0.61
N ARG A 15 14.33 7.75 -0.13
CA ARG A 15 14.94 6.56 -0.77
C ARG A 15 15.39 5.50 0.25
N ASP A 16 15.75 5.94 1.45
CA ASP A 16 16.21 5.08 2.55
C ASP A 16 15.08 4.64 3.51
N LYS A 17 13.94 5.35 3.50
CA LYS A 17 12.79 5.13 4.40
C LYS A 17 11.59 4.48 3.70
N ILE A 18 11.40 4.72 2.41
CA ILE A 18 10.39 4.07 1.55
C ILE A 18 10.96 2.73 1.09
N LEU A 19 11.01 1.77 2.02
CA LEU A 19 11.35 0.38 1.68
C LEU A 19 10.15 -0.53 1.97
N ILE A 20 8.97 -0.18 1.44
CA ILE A 20 7.79 -1.07 1.48
C ILE A 20 7.33 -1.39 0.07
N LEU A 21 8.19 -2.06 -0.67
CA LEU A 21 7.76 -3.05 -1.65
C LEU A 21 8.95 -3.95 -1.79
N LYS A 22 9.17 -4.91 -0.90
CA LYS A 22 10.03 -6.07 -1.24
C LYS A 22 9.77 -7.26 -0.33
N PHE A 23 9.04 -7.14 0.79
CA PHE A 23 8.75 -8.32 1.61
C PHE A 23 7.46 -8.27 2.43
N THR A 24 6.47 -7.47 2.00
CA THR A 24 5.24 -7.23 2.75
C THR A 24 3.96 -7.65 2.03
N LEU A 25 4.08 -8.24 0.84
CA LEU A 25 2.94 -8.86 0.16
C LEU A 25 2.70 -10.34 0.50
N PRO A 26 3.69 -11.15 0.93
CA PRO A 26 3.39 -12.45 1.53
C PRO A 26 2.60 -12.37 2.84
N LEU A 27 2.46 -11.16 3.42
CA LEU A 27 1.65 -10.88 4.61
C LEU A 27 0.32 -10.20 4.28
N LEU A 28 0.21 -9.56 3.12
CA LEU A 28 -1.08 -9.18 2.54
C LEU A 28 -1.85 -10.41 2.04
N LEU A 29 -1.16 -11.54 1.89
CA LEU A 29 -1.77 -12.81 1.54
C LEU A 29 -2.61 -13.50 2.62
N ASN A 30 -2.45 -13.10 3.89
CA ASN A 30 -3.43 -13.47 4.92
C ASN A 30 -4.40 -12.29 5.20
N VAL A 31 -4.53 -11.37 4.24
CA VAL A 31 -5.37 -10.15 4.29
C VAL A 31 -6.31 -10.06 3.08
N ILE A 32 -6.23 -10.98 2.11
CA ILE A 32 -7.32 -11.22 1.14
C ILE A 32 -8.20 -12.30 1.75
N PRO A 33 -9.19 -11.93 2.58
CA PRO A 33 -10.50 -11.75 1.97
C PRO A 33 -11.17 -10.47 2.48
N VAL A 34 -11.41 -9.48 1.61
CA VAL A 34 -12.52 -8.50 1.76
C VAL A 34 -12.73 -7.58 0.53
N GLU A 35 -11.86 -7.54 -0.47
CA GLU A 35 -12.10 -6.69 -1.66
C GLU A 35 -12.77 -7.38 -2.86
N ILE A 36 -13.02 -8.70 -2.81
CA ILE A 36 -13.76 -9.41 -3.88
C ILE A 36 -15.28 -9.43 -3.61
N ASP A 37 -15.73 -9.38 -2.36
CA ASP A 37 -17.17 -9.36 -2.04
C ASP A 37 -17.83 -7.98 -2.26
N ALA A 38 -17.04 -6.92 -2.41
CA ALA A 38 -17.56 -5.57 -2.65
C ALA A 38 -18.06 -5.37 -4.09
N PHE A 39 -17.78 -6.31 -5.02
CA PHE A 39 -18.15 -6.18 -6.43
C PHE A 39 -19.54 -6.73 -6.76
N LEU A 40 -20.20 -7.49 -5.85
CA LEU A 40 -21.40 -8.27 -6.18
C LEU A 40 -22.59 -8.19 -5.22
N LEU A 41 -22.70 -7.20 -4.32
CA LEU A 41 -23.88 -7.08 -3.45
C LEU A 41 -24.72 -5.80 -3.72
N PRO A 42 -26.05 -5.93 -3.96
CA PRO A 42 -26.93 -4.78 -4.16
C PRO A 42 -27.14 -3.95 -2.89
N ARG A 43 -27.08 -2.62 -3.07
CA ARG A 43 -27.50 -1.59 -2.09
C ARG A 43 -29.01 -1.64 -1.88
N GLN A 44 -29.49 -1.79 -0.64
CA GLN A 44 -30.39 -0.81 0.02
C GLN A 44 -30.69 -1.10 1.52
N GLN A 45 -30.33 -0.14 2.38
CA GLN A 45 -30.92 0.27 3.68
C GLN A 45 -30.79 -0.57 4.98
N ARG A 46 -29.88 -0.10 5.87
CA ARG A 46 -30.18 0.27 7.27
C ARG A 46 -29.09 1.23 7.79
N ILE A 47 -29.46 2.49 8.03
CA ILE A 47 -28.59 3.67 7.89
C ILE A 47 -28.23 4.24 9.28
N ASP A 48 -26.94 4.55 9.45
CA ASP A 48 -26.25 5.33 10.50
C ASP A 48 -25.51 4.61 11.64
N THR A 49 -26.16 3.84 12.52
CA THR A 49 -25.43 3.14 13.61
C THR A 49 -24.65 1.93 13.11
N HIS A 50 -25.27 1.14 12.23
CA HIS A 50 -24.63 -0.05 11.66
C HIS A 50 -23.47 0.31 10.73
N SER A 51 -23.59 1.39 9.97
CA SER A 51 -22.50 1.89 9.11
C SER A 51 -21.31 2.41 9.92
N LYS A 52 -21.54 3.06 11.07
CA LYS A 52 -20.46 3.48 11.98
C LYS A 52 -19.74 2.27 12.59
N GLU A 53 -20.48 1.27 13.03
CA GLU A 53 -19.93 0.05 13.60
C GLU A 53 -19.13 -0.77 12.58
N ILE A 54 -19.64 -0.88 11.34
CA ILE A 54 -18.91 -1.48 10.21
C ILE A 54 -17.59 -0.74 9.96
N ASN A 55 -17.62 0.60 9.88
CA ASN A 55 -16.42 1.39 9.63
C ASN A 55 -15.37 1.25 10.75
N VAL A 56 -15.80 1.20 12.01
CA VAL A 56 -14.91 0.94 13.16
C VAL A 56 -14.28 -0.45 13.05
N LYS A 57 -15.07 -1.46 12.66
CA LYS A 57 -14.58 -2.83 12.46
C LYS A 57 -13.56 -2.92 11.33
N ILE A 58 -13.78 -2.22 10.21
CA ILE A 58 -12.84 -2.19 9.07
C ILE A 58 -11.54 -1.49 9.48
N ALA A 59 -11.61 -0.34 10.17
CA ALA A 59 -10.41 0.34 10.68
C ALA A 59 -9.63 -0.52 11.68
N SER A 60 -10.32 -1.26 12.54
CA SER A 60 -9.70 -2.21 13.48
C SER A 60 -8.96 -3.35 12.75
N ARG A 61 -9.57 -3.89 11.70
CA ARG A 61 -8.92 -4.89 10.83
C ARG A 61 -7.69 -4.33 10.12
N TYR A 62 -7.74 -3.08 9.67
CA TYR A 62 -6.58 -2.41 9.09
C TYR A 62 -5.45 -2.25 10.12
N CYS A 63 -5.75 -1.81 11.35
CA CYS A 63 -4.76 -1.73 12.43
C CYS A 63 -4.14 -3.09 12.76
N SER A 64 -4.93 -4.17 12.75
CA SER A 64 -4.44 -5.54 12.93
C SER A 64 -3.48 -5.97 11.80
N THR A 65 -3.71 -5.47 10.58
CA THR A 65 -2.79 -5.66 9.44
C THR A 65 -1.49 -4.89 9.67
N LEU A 66 -1.58 -3.65 10.17
CA LEU A 66 -0.41 -2.84 10.51
C LEU A 66 0.43 -3.48 11.63
N ASP A 67 -0.20 -4.12 12.62
CA ASP A 67 0.51 -4.88 13.66
C ASP A 67 1.33 -6.04 13.05
N ARG A 68 0.70 -6.84 12.17
CA ARG A 68 1.38 -7.93 11.45
C ARG A 68 2.53 -7.40 10.58
N LEU A 69 2.30 -6.28 9.89
CA LEU A 69 3.29 -5.60 9.06
C LEU A 69 4.49 -5.14 9.90
N LYS A 70 4.24 -4.48 11.03
CA LYS A 70 5.27 -4.04 11.96
C LYS A 70 6.11 -5.21 12.48
N GLU A 71 5.48 -6.32 12.87
CA GLU A 71 6.17 -7.52 13.31
C GLU A 71 7.03 -8.14 12.21
N ALA A 72 6.58 -8.09 10.96
CA ALA A 72 7.38 -8.53 9.83
C ALA A 72 8.58 -7.63 9.55
N ILE A 73 8.41 -6.30 9.64
CA ILE A 73 9.53 -5.36 9.54
C ILE A 73 10.51 -5.61 10.68
N ARG A 74 10.04 -5.82 11.92
CA ARG A 74 10.89 -6.17 13.07
C ARG A 74 11.78 -7.38 12.79
N ARG A 75 11.22 -8.44 12.20
CA ARG A 75 11.97 -9.67 11.88
C ARG A 75 12.88 -9.54 10.66
N LYS A 76 12.38 -8.98 9.56
CA LYS A 76 13.08 -8.98 8.26
C LYS A 76 13.97 -7.75 8.04
N ARG A 77 13.66 -6.63 8.69
CA ARG A 77 14.31 -5.32 8.51
C ARG A 77 14.34 -4.51 9.82
N PRO A 78 14.96 -5.03 10.90
CA PRO A 78 14.96 -4.35 12.21
C PRO A 78 15.54 -2.93 12.16
N GLY A 79 16.48 -2.67 11.25
CA GLY A 79 17.05 -1.33 11.03
C GLY A 79 16.02 -0.31 10.55
N LEU A 80 14.97 -0.72 9.82
CA LEU A 80 13.96 0.20 9.29
C LEU A 80 13.12 0.82 10.42
N LEU A 81 12.74 0.03 11.44
CA LEU A 81 12.01 0.56 12.59
C LEU A 81 12.83 1.61 13.38
N ARG A 82 14.16 1.46 13.42
CA ARG A 82 15.04 2.43 14.08
C ARG A 82 15.19 3.73 13.28
N ARG A 83 15.14 3.65 11.95
CA ARG A 83 15.29 4.80 11.04
C ARG A 83 14.00 5.60 10.85
N GLY A 84 12.87 5.03 11.27
CA GLY A 84 11.54 5.55 10.99
C GLY A 84 10.96 4.95 9.71
N VAL A 85 9.66 4.69 9.73
CA VAL A 85 8.90 4.14 8.60
C VAL A 85 8.10 5.26 7.97
N VAL A 86 8.21 5.38 6.64
CA VAL A 86 7.33 6.23 5.83
C VAL A 86 6.36 5.31 5.08
N LEU A 87 5.08 5.37 5.43
CA LEU A 87 4.00 4.58 4.86
C LEU A 87 3.33 5.35 3.73
N GLN A 88 3.25 4.74 2.55
CA GLN A 88 2.40 5.21 1.47
C GLN A 88 1.15 4.31 1.40
N HIS A 89 -0.02 4.92 1.46
CA HIS A 89 -1.32 4.30 1.27
C HIS A 89 -2.31 5.35 0.71
N ASP A 90 -3.43 4.90 0.17
CA ASP A 90 -4.48 5.78 -0.33
C ASP A 90 -5.35 6.35 0.82
N ASN A 91 -6.21 7.30 0.47
CA ASN A 91 -7.09 7.98 1.43
C ASN A 91 -8.40 7.20 1.69
N ALA A 92 -8.39 5.87 1.59
CA ALA A 92 -9.56 5.07 1.90
C ALA A 92 -10.03 5.34 3.34
N THR A 93 -11.34 5.31 3.58
CA THR A 93 -11.95 5.58 4.89
C THR A 93 -11.27 4.88 6.09
N PRO A 94 -10.90 3.59 6.04
CA PRO A 94 -10.19 2.96 7.14
C PRO A 94 -8.77 3.49 7.36
N HIS A 95 -8.11 4.00 6.33
CA HIS A 95 -6.74 4.54 6.42
C HIS A 95 -6.72 5.92 7.09
N SER A 96 -7.75 6.73 6.84
CA SER A 96 -7.92 8.04 7.47
C SER A 96 -8.69 7.98 8.81
N ALA A 97 -9.13 6.80 9.24
CA ALA A 97 -9.89 6.64 10.48
C ALA A 97 -9.06 7.02 11.71
N ASN A 98 -9.71 7.61 12.72
CA ASN A 98 -9.05 8.07 13.94
C ASN A 98 -8.24 6.94 14.63
N LEU A 99 -8.80 5.73 14.68
CA LEU A 99 -8.13 4.55 15.23
C LEU A 99 -6.78 4.27 14.53
N THR A 100 -6.75 4.37 13.21
CA THR A 100 -5.55 4.16 12.40
C THR A 100 -4.54 5.29 12.58
N GLN A 101 -5.00 6.54 12.64
CA GLN A 101 -4.13 7.70 12.92
C GLN A 101 -3.48 7.60 14.30
N GLN A 102 -4.24 7.17 15.33
CA GLN A 102 -3.69 6.90 16.66
C GLN A 102 -2.65 5.77 16.64
N TRP A 103 -2.91 4.69 15.88
CA TRP A 103 -1.96 3.60 15.71
C TRP A 103 -0.64 4.09 15.09
N LEU A 104 -0.72 4.87 14.00
CA LEU A 104 0.45 5.40 13.29
C LEU A 104 1.26 6.36 14.19
N GLN A 105 0.56 7.24 14.92
CA GLN A 105 1.18 8.14 15.89
C GLN A 105 1.88 7.37 17.02
N ARG A 106 1.22 6.34 17.58
CA ARG A 106 1.77 5.51 18.67
C ARG A 106 3.09 4.84 18.29
N TYR A 107 3.24 4.44 17.03
CA TYR A 107 4.45 3.77 16.56
C TYR A 107 5.41 4.68 15.78
N GLY A 108 5.10 5.97 15.65
CA GLY A 108 5.96 6.95 14.99
C GLY A 108 6.13 6.70 13.49
N TRP A 109 5.09 6.20 12.82
CA TRP A 109 5.10 6.00 11.37
C TRP A 109 4.62 7.27 10.67
N GLU A 110 5.45 7.79 9.77
CA GLU A 110 5.12 8.96 8.96
C GLU A 110 4.24 8.52 7.77
N ILE A 111 3.21 9.30 7.45
CA ILE A 111 2.38 9.07 6.27
C ILE A 111 2.94 9.90 5.11
N LEU A 112 3.19 9.25 3.98
CA LEU A 112 3.47 9.93 2.73
C LEU A 112 2.14 10.41 2.15
N LEU A 113 1.99 11.74 2.02
CA LEU A 113 0.78 12.34 1.46
C LEU A 113 0.48 11.78 0.08
N HIS A 114 -0.75 11.33 -0.12
CA HIS A 114 -1.23 10.78 -1.37
C HIS A 114 -2.45 11.58 -1.86
N PRO A 115 -2.44 12.11 -3.09
CA PRO A 115 -3.61 12.77 -3.66
C PRO A 115 -4.75 11.77 -3.91
N ALA A 116 -5.99 12.26 -3.83
CA ALA A 116 -7.15 11.41 -4.12
C ALA A 116 -7.14 10.96 -5.59
N HIS A 117 -7.66 9.75 -5.84
CA HIS A 117 -7.83 9.20 -7.19
C HIS A 117 -6.56 9.18 -8.06
N SER A 118 -5.38 8.97 -7.45
CA SER A 118 -4.08 9.05 -8.13
C SER A 118 -3.34 7.69 -8.14
N PRO A 119 -3.91 6.64 -8.75
CA PRO A 119 -3.28 5.31 -8.79
C PRO A 119 -1.95 5.33 -9.55
N ASP A 120 -1.78 6.26 -10.50
CA ASP A 120 -0.54 6.52 -11.22
C ASP A 120 0.62 7.00 -10.33
N LEU A 121 0.34 7.39 -9.07
CA LEU A 121 1.32 7.78 -8.06
C LEU A 121 1.49 6.73 -6.94
N ALA A 122 0.83 5.58 -7.04
CA ALA A 122 0.93 4.48 -6.08
C ALA A 122 1.69 3.28 -6.70
N PRO A 123 2.87 2.90 -6.18
CA PRO A 123 3.68 1.81 -6.75
C PRO A 123 2.99 0.44 -6.75
N SER A 124 2.07 0.23 -5.80
CA SER A 124 1.15 -0.92 -5.81
C SER A 124 0.36 -0.97 -7.12
N ASP A 125 -0.22 0.15 -7.54
CA ASP A 125 -1.13 0.19 -8.66
C ASP A 125 -0.40 0.22 -10.00
N PHE A 126 0.55 1.14 -10.18
CA PHE A 126 1.19 1.33 -11.48
C PHE A 126 2.27 0.28 -11.82
N HIS A 127 2.86 -0.38 -10.81
CA HIS A 127 4.00 -1.28 -11.03
C HIS A 127 3.69 -2.73 -10.66
N LEU A 128 2.99 -2.97 -9.55
CA LEU A 128 2.78 -4.31 -9.03
C LEU A 128 1.49 -4.97 -9.56
N CYS A 129 0.37 -4.25 -9.53
CA CYS A 129 -0.96 -4.79 -9.85
C CYS A 129 -1.07 -5.30 -11.30
N GLY A 130 -0.44 -4.60 -12.26
CA GLY A 130 -0.45 -5.00 -13.67
C GLY A 130 0.21 -6.37 -13.93
N PRO A 131 1.49 -6.57 -13.57
CA PRO A 131 2.15 -7.87 -13.63
C PRO A 131 1.41 -8.96 -12.85
N LEU A 132 0.90 -8.66 -11.66
CA LEU A 132 0.17 -9.62 -10.86
C LEU A 132 -1.11 -10.10 -11.56
N LYS A 133 -1.92 -9.18 -12.09
CA LYS A 133 -3.15 -9.52 -12.84
C LYS A 133 -2.84 -10.38 -14.06
N ARG A 134 -1.71 -10.13 -14.74
CA ARG A 134 -1.27 -10.95 -15.87
C ARG A 134 -0.86 -12.35 -15.42
N HIS A 135 -0.19 -12.48 -14.29
CA HIS A 135 0.20 -13.78 -13.72
C HIS A 135 -1.01 -14.63 -13.34
N LEU A 136 -1.98 -14.03 -12.64
CA LEU A 136 -3.21 -14.72 -12.22
C LEU A 136 -4.22 -14.91 -13.36
N GLY A 137 -4.01 -14.24 -14.50
CA GLY A 137 -4.94 -14.23 -15.61
C GLY A 137 -5.16 -15.64 -16.18
N GLY A 138 -6.40 -16.13 -16.11
CA GLY A 138 -6.77 -17.45 -16.60
C GLY A 138 -6.49 -18.61 -15.65
N MET A 139 -5.97 -18.33 -14.44
CA MET A 139 -5.86 -19.33 -13.38
C MET A 139 -7.20 -19.49 -12.67
N ALA A 140 -7.54 -20.74 -12.32
CA ALA A 140 -8.65 -21.07 -11.45
C ALA A 140 -8.09 -21.69 -10.16
N PHE A 141 -8.67 -21.31 -9.02
CA PHE A 141 -8.26 -21.80 -7.70
C PHE A 141 -9.46 -22.47 -7.04
N GLU A 142 -9.26 -23.66 -6.48
CA GLU A 142 -10.32 -24.42 -5.80
C GLU A 142 -10.51 -23.91 -4.37
N THR A 143 -9.42 -23.48 -3.72
CA THR A 143 -9.43 -22.98 -2.34
C THR A 143 -8.69 -21.65 -2.19
N GLU A 144 -8.95 -20.96 -1.08
CA GLU A 144 -8.18 -19.77 -0.68
C GLU A 144 -6.70 -20.11 -0.46
N ASP A 145 -6.40 -21.30 0.08
CA ASP A 145 -5.02 -21.74 0.32
C ASP A 145 -4.25 -21.95 -0.99
N ASP A 146 -4.91 -22.39 -2.06
CA ASP A 146 -4.28 -22.51 -3.39
C ASP A 146 -3.90 -21.13 -3.93
N LEU A 147 -4.83 -20.16 -3.83
CA LEU A 147 -4.57 -18.77 -4.22
C LEU A 147 -3.43 -18.15 -3.41
N ILE A 148 -3.44 -18.35 -2.09
CA ILE A 148 -2.40 -17.85 -1.18
C ILE A 148 -1.05 -18.45 -1.53
N SER A 149 -1.01 -19.75 -1.82
CA SER A 149 0.23 -20.47 -2.16
C SER A 149 0.80 -20.00 -3.49
N GLU A 150 -0.05 -19.81 -4.51
CA GLU A 150 0.37 -19.31 -5.81
C GLU A 150 0.91 -17.89 -5.73
N LEU A 151 0.22 -17.02 -5.01
CA LEU A 151 0.66 -15.65 -4.79
C LEU A 151 1.99 -15.60 -4.03
N ARG A 152 2.20 -16.46 -3.01
CA ARG A 152 3.50 -16.56 -2.32
C ARG A 152 4.60 -16.98 -3.30
N ASN A 153 4.34 -18.01 -4.10
CA ASN A 153 5.27 -18.47 -5.13
C ASN A 153 5.61 -17.34 -6.12
N TRP A 154 4.62 -16.60 -6.60
CA TRP A 154 4.87 -15.45 -7.47
C TRP A 154 5.77 -14.40 -6.81
N PHE A 155 5.46 -14.02 -5.56
CA PHE A 155 6.26 -13.04 -4.81
C PHE A 155 7.69 -13.50 -4.53
N ASP A 156 7.88 -14.78 -4.23
CA ASP A 156 9.21 -15.35 -3.93
C ASP A 156 10.09 -15.45 -5.18
N ASN A 157 9.48 -15.50 -6.37
CA ASN A 157 10.18 -15.47 -7.66
C ASN A 157 10.44 -14.05 -8.21
N LEU A 158 9.93 -12.99 -7.56
CA LEU A 158 10.21 -11.62 -7.98
C LEU A 158 11.61 -11.18 -7.57
N ASP A 159 12.34 -10.57 -8.52
CA ASP A 159 13.64 -9.98 -8.24
C ASP A 159 13.50 -8.79 -7.27
N VAL A 160 14.52 -8.63 -6.42
CA VAL A 160 14.82 -7.42 -5.68
C VAL A 160 14.68 -6.14 -6.51
N ASP A 161 15.16 -6.20 -7.75
CA ASP A 161 15.24 -5.03 -8.60
C ASP A 161 13.89 -4.69 -9.21
N PHE A 162 12.97 -5.66 -9.37
CA PHE A 162 11.58 -5.38 -9.73
C PHE A 162 10.99 -4.34 -8.77
N PHE A 163 11.13 -4.62 -7.49
CA PHE A 163 10.67 -3.76 -6.42
C PHE A 163 11.38 -2.40 -6.35
N ARG A 164 12.70 -2.41 -6.53
CA ARG A 164 13.54 -1.20 -6.55
C ARG A 164 13.13 -0.26 -7.68
N VAL A 165 12.84 -0.80 -8.86
CA VAL A 165 12.39 -0.03 -10.03
C VAL A 165 11.05 0.64 -9.75
N GLY A 166 10.07 -0.08 -9.20
CA GLY A 166 8.77 0.50 -8.85
C GLY A 166 8.89 1.68 -7.88
N ILE A 167 9.65 1.52 -6.79
CA ILE A 167 9.86 2.60 -5.81
C ILE A 167 10.64 3.78 -6.41
N ASN A 168 11.71 3.52 -7.15
CA ASN A 168 12.51 4.60 -7.75
C ASN A 168 11.76 5.39 -8.83
N SER A 169 10.75 4.77 -9.46
CA SER A 169 9.91 5.41 -10.48
C SER A 169 8.97 6.47 -9.91
N LEU A 170 8.74 6.49 -8.59
CA LEU A 170 7.93 7.52 -7.91
C LEU A 170 8.44 8.94 -8.20
N LEU A 171 9.75 9.15 -8.14
CA LEU A 171 10.34 10.47 -8.33
C LEU A 171 10.05 11.02 -9.73
N SER A 172 10.25 10.20 -10.76
CA SER A 172 9.92 10.58 -12.13
C SER A 172 8.43 10.79 -12.35
N ARG A 173 7.57 10.01 -11.68
CA ARG A 173 6.11 10.14 -11.78
C ARG A 173 5.60 11.40 -11.09
N TRP A 174 6.10 11.73 -9.90
CA TRP A 174 5.81 13.01 -9.25
C TRP A 174 6.25 14.19 -10.10
N GLN A 175 7.44 14.14 -10.69
CA GLN A 175 7.88 15.21 -11.58
C GLN A 175 6.94 15.37 -12.78
N LYS A 176 6.55 14.27 -13.44
CA LYS A 176 5.57 14.31 -14.53
C LYS A 176 4.23 14.89 -14.10
N CYS A 177 3.71 14.50 -12.93
CA CYS A 177 2.46 15.04 -12.41
C CYS A 177 2.55 16.57 -12.19
N ILE A 178 3.68 17.07 -11.69
CA ILE A 178 3.94 18.51 -11.56
C ILE A 178 3.97 19.18 -12.93
N ASP A 179 4.68 18.61 -13.89
CA ASP A 179 4.81 19.14 -15.26
C ASP A 179 3.46 19.15 -15.99
N LEU A 180 2.56 18.22 -15.65
CA LEU A 180 1.19 18.11 -16.14
C LEU A 180 0.17 18.89 -15.30
N HIS A 181 0.62 19.75 -14.38
CA HIS A 181 -0.25 20.57 -13.51
C HIS A 181 -1.29 19.76 -12.71
N GLY A 182 -0.94 18.54 -12.31
CA GLY A 182 -1.81 17.64 -11.55
C GLY A 182 -2.69 16.72 -12.39
N ASP A 183 -2.56 16.74 -13.72
CA ASP A 183 -3.22 15.76 -14.60
C ASP A 183 -2.54 14.38 -14.53
N TYR A 184 -3.26 13.35 -14.99
CA TYR A 184 -2.81 11.96 -14.95
C TYR A 184 -1.49 11.74 -15.71
N VAL A 185 -0.56 11.04 -15.08
CA VAL A 185 0.78 10.75 -15.62
C VAL A 185 0.73 9.70 -16.74
N GLU A 186 -0.28 8.83 -16.72
CA GLU A 186 -0.50 7.79 -17.72
C GLU A 186 -1.91 7.95 -18.32
N LYS A 187 -2.00 7.95 -19.65
CA LYS A 187 -3.26 7.95 -20.42
C LYS A 187 -3.58 6.54 -20.90
#